data_AF-A0A815VF02-F1
#
_entry.id   AF-A0A815VF02-F1
#
_cell.length_a   1.000
_cell.length_b   1.000
_cell.length_c   1.000
_cell.angle_alpha   90.00
_cell.angle_beta   90.00
_cell.angle_gamma   90.00
#
_symmetry.space_group_name_H-M   'P 1'
#
loop_
_entity.id
_entity.type
_entity.pdbx_description
1 polymer ?
#
loop_
_entity_poly.entity_id
_entity_poly.type
_entity_poly.pdbx_seq_one_letter_code
_entity_poly.pdbx_strand_id
1 'polypeptide(L)'
;FNHLEDLLNYLISASNMEQAFLFDIQTKISIATDSSPTDIQMYELCCDMIDLLINVSQIYGRSNDNIIEAIEDDENEEHVASSIHESTNSYSNTTDEPSSNIFDSMSSSVIKLTGGRALYLKEINRHLALIGVLREETLSKQSIIEYNVNQLKKSILELFHLTCQTSASSLIS
;
A
#
# COMPACT_ATOMS: atom_id res chain seq x y z
N PHE A 1 -20.05 6.24 -0.84
CA PHE A 1 -18.95 7.13 -1.25
C PHE A 1 -18.48 8.02 -0.11
N ASN A 2 -19.36 8.73 0.60
CA ASN A 2 -18.99 9.62 1.73
C ASN A 2 -18.21 8.94 2.87
N HIS A 3 -18.43 7.65 3.12
CA HIS A 3 -17.76 6.94 4.21
C HIS A 3 -16.23 6.92 4.11
N LEU A 4 -15.66 6.89 2.89
CA LEU A 4 -14.20 6.94 2.73
C LEU A 4 -13.67 8.33 3.03
N GLU A 5 -14.35 9.38 2.56
CA GLU A 5 -14.01 10.77 2.88
C GLU A 5 -14.06 11.01 4.41
N ASP A 6 -15.11 10.51 5.09
CA ASP A 6 -15.24 10.62 6.55
C ASP A 6 -14.06 9.97 7.29
N LEU A 7 -13.61 8.79 6.82
CA LEU A 7 -12.44 8.10 7.38
C LEU A 7 -11.15 8.89 7.15
N LEU A 8 -10.95 9.46 5.96
CA LEU A 8 -9.79 10.29 5.64
C LEU A 8 -9.79 11.58 6.47
N ASN A 9 -10.93 12.24 6.62
CA ASN A 9 -11.10 13.42 7.47
C ASN A 9 -10.76 13.11 8.94
N TYR A 10 -11.20 11.96 9.46
CA TYR A 10 -10.83 11.51 10.80
C TYR A 10 -9.32 11.30 10.94
N LEU A 11 -8.69 10.63 9.95
CA LEU A 11 -7.25 10.38 9.96
C LEU A 11 -6.43 11.67 10.01
N ILE A 12 -6.79 12.66 9.18
CA ILE A 12 -6.09 13.94 9.11
C ILE A 12 -6.15 14.66 10.46
N SER A 13 -7.36 14.72 11.03
CA SER A 13 -7.58 15.33 12.35
C SER A 13 -6.79 14.61 13.46
N ALA A 14 -6.81 13.27 13.48
CA ALA A 14 -6.14 12.48 14.50
C ALA A 14 -4.61 12.43 14.36
N SER A 15 -4.10 12.58 13.14
CA SER A 15 -2.66 12.42 12.82
C SER A 15 -1.95 13.73 12.49
N ASN A 16 -2.66 14.86 12.53
CA ASN A 16 -2.15 16.19 12.18
C ASN A 16 -1.50 16.24 10.80
N MET A 17 -2.14 15.57 9.83
CA MET A 17 -1.76 15.67 8.42
C MET A 17 -2.35 16.95 7.81
N GLU A 18 -1.80 17.39 6.68
CA GLU A 18 -2.39 18.49 5.91
C GLU A 18 -3.45 17.96 4.93
N GLN A 19 -3.18 16.83 4.28
CA GLN A 19 -4.04 16.22 3.26
C GLN A 19 -3.90 14.69 3.25
N ALA A 20 -4.90 13.98 2.72
CA ALA A 20 -4.88 12.54 2.54
C ALA A 20 -5.68 12.09 1.31
N PHE A 21 -5.08 11.20 0.53
CA PHE A 21 -5.61 10.68 -0.72
C PHE A 21 -5.63 9.16 -0.70
N LEU A 22 -6.65 8.56 -1.31
CA LEU A 22 -6.70 7.13 -1.56
C LEU A 22 -6.57 6.90 -3.08
N PHE A 23 -5.42 6.43 -3.51
CA PHE A 23 -5.06 6.25 -4.92
C PHE A 23 -5.19 4.80 -5.37
N ASP A 24 -5.73 4.60 -6.56
CA ASP A 24 -5.48 3.40 -7.36
C ASP A 24 -4.06 3.49 -7.96
N ILE A 25 -3.22 2.50 -7.63
CA ILE A 25 -1.80 2.50 -7.94
C ILE A 25 -1.52 2.35 -9.44
N GLN A 26 -2.35 1.58 -10.14
CA GLN A 26 -2.15 1.27 -11.56
C GLN A 26 -2.62 2.41 -12.46
N THR A 27 -3.80 2.95 -12.17
CA THR A 27 -4.44 3.98 -13.00
C THR A 27 -4.09 5.40 -12.56
N LYS A 28 -3.48 5.56 -11.38
CA LYS A 28 -3.22 6.85 -10.74
C LYS A 28 -4.47 7.67 -10.48
N ILE A 29 -5.65 7.04 -10.40
CA ILE A 29 -6.91 7.72 -10.09
C ILE A 29 -7.08 7.77 -8.57
N SER A 30 -7.31 8.96 -8.02
CA SER A 30 -7.74 9.10 -6.62
C SER A 30 -9.22 8.74 -6.49
N ILE A 31 -9.53 7.72 -5.69
CA ILE A 31 -10.90 7.22 -5.46
C ILE A 31 -11.60 7.97 -4.32
N ALA A 32 -10.84 8.57 -3.42
CA ALA A 32 -11.33 9.40 -2.33
C ALA A 32 -10.23 10.38 -1.89
N THR A 33 -10.66 11.57 -1.51
CA THR A 33 -9.81 12.60 -0.90
C THR A 33 -10.52 13.10 0.35
N ASP A 34 -9.76 13.65 1.28
CA ASP A 34 -10.31 14.41 2.38
C ASP A 34 -10.91 15.76 1.91
N SER A 35 -11.53 16.50 2.83
CA SER A 35 -12.22 17.77 2.50
C SER A 35 -11.28 18.97 2.29
N SER A 36 -9.96 18.81 2.42
CA SER A 36 -8.98 19.85 2.12
C SER A 36 -8.92 20.17 0.62
N PRO A 37 -8.72 21.44 0.24
CA PRO A 37 -8.60 21.81 -1.16
C PRO A 37 -7.33 21.20 -1.76
N THR A 38 -7.48 20.47 -2.86
CA THR A 38 -6.37 19.85 -3.59
C THR A 38 -6.02 20.67 -4.82
N ASP A 39 -4.73 20.98 -5.00
CA ASP A 39 -4.23 21.53 -6.24
C ASP A 39 -3.66 20.44 -7.16
N ILE A 40 -3.56 20.77 -8.45
CA ILE A 40 -3.12 19.82 -9.49
C ILE A 40 -1.66 19.40 -9.27
N GLN A 41 -0.83 20.29 -8.72
CA GLN A 41 0.60 20.02 -8.53
C GLN A 41 0.84 18.96 -7.44
N MET A 42 0.07 18.99 -6.36
CA MET A 42 0.13 17.96 -5.33
C MET A 42 -0.31 16.61 -5.87
N TYR A 43 -1.33 16.58 -6.74
CA TYR A 43 -1.77 15.36 -7.40
C TYR A 43 -0.67 14.76 -8.28
N GLU A 44 -0.03 15.58 -9.12
CA GLU A 44 1.11 15.16 -9.95
C GLU A 44 2.25 14.61 -9.10
N LEU A 45 2.57 15.29 -7.99
CA LEU A 45 3.63 14.86 -7.07
C LEU A 45 3.30 13.50 -6.40
N CYS A 46 2.03 13.26 -6.07
CA CYS A 46 1.57 11.96 -5.57
C CYS A 46 1.74 10.86 -6.63
N CYS A 47 1.44 11.14 -7.90
CA CYS A 47 1.66 10.20 -9.01
C CYS A 47 3.15 9.84 -9.15
N ASP A 48 4.02 10.85 -9.15
CA ASP A 48 5.48 10.67 -9.20
C ASP A 48 5.99 9.82 -8.02
N MET A 49 5.42 10.01 -6.82
CA MET A 49 5.76 9.20 -5.64
C MET A 49 5.39 7.74 -5.82
N ILE A 50 4.22 7.44 -6.40
CA ILE A 50 3.82 6.05 -6.67
C ILE A 50 4.79 5.41 -7.66
N ASP A 51 5.10 6.08 -8.77
CA ASP A 51 6.02 5.55 -9.78
C ASP A 51 7.42 5.32 -9.20
N LEU A 52 7.91 6.26 -8.39
CA LEU A 52 9.18 6.10 -7.70
C LEU A 52 9.19 4.86 -6.81
N LEU A 53 8.16 4.68 -5.98
CA LEU A 53 8.04 3.51 -5.11
C LEU A 53 8.05 2.22 -5.92
N ILE A 54 7.23 2.13 -6.98
CA ILE A 54 7.16 0.93 -7.82
C ILE A 54 8.50 0.65 -8.50
N ASN A 55 9.15 1.65 -9.07
CA ASN A 55 10.44 1.49 -9.75
C ASN A 55 11.55 1.05 -8.78
N VAL A 56 11.59 1.60 -7.57
CA VAL A 56 12.55 1.19 -6.53
C VAL A 56 12.26 -0.23 -6.06
N SER A 57 10.99 -0.57 -5.81
CA SER A 57 10.57 -1.91 -5.40
C SER A 57 10.80 -2.97 -6.48
N GLN A 58 10.76 -2.61 -7.77
CA GLN A 58 11.11 -3.54 -8.86
C GLN A 58 12.58 -3.96 -8.84
N ILE A 59 13.47 -3.03 -8.45
CA ILE A 59 14.90 -3.26 -8.39
C ILE A 59 15.28 -3.99 -7.10
N TYR A 60 14.71 -3.56 -5.95
CA TYR A 60 15.17 -3.99 -4.63
C TYR A 60 14.14 -4.75 -3.78
N GLY A 61 12.87 -4.78 -4.18
CA GLY A 61 11.77 -5.41 -3.42
C GLY A 61 11.60 -6.91 -3.67
N ARG A 62 12.44 -7.51 -4.50
CA ARG A 62 12.47 -8.96 -4.70
C ARG A 62 13.19 -9.62 -3.53
N SER A 63 12.49 -10.43 -2.74
CA SER A 63 13.13 -11.32 -1.78
C SER A 63 14.05 -12.29 -2.52
N ASN A 64 15.25 -12.50 -1.98
CA ASN A 64 16.24 -13.45 -2.52
C ASN A 64 15.77 -14.92 -2.46
N ASP A 65 14.59 -15.20 -1.90
CA ASP A 65 14.00 -16.54 -1.88
C ASP A 65 13.84 -17.10 -3.31
N ASN A 66 13.60 -16.24 -4.30
CA ASN A 66 13.55 -16.63 -5.72
C ASN A 66 14.92 -17.01 -6.32
N ILE A 67 16.03 -16.64 -5.67
CA ILE A 67 17.40 -17.02 -6.09
C ILE A 67 17.75 -18.40 -5.52
N ILE A 68 17.23 -18.76 -4.35
CA ILE A 68 17.51 -20.04 -3.70
C ILE A 68 16.89 -21.20 -4.51
N GLU A 69 15.69 -21.02 -5.09
CA GLU A 69 15.07 -22.02 -5.97
C GLU A 69 15.83 -22.23 -7.30
N ALA A 70 16.63 -21.27 -7.76
CA ALA A 70 17.39 -21.38 -9.00
C ALA A 70 18.79 -22.02 -8.84
N ILE A 71 19.19 -22.35 -7.61
CA ILE A 71 20.52 -22.93 -7.30
C ILE A 71 20.44 -24.45 -7.04
N GLU A 72 19.25 -25.03 -6.86
CA GLU A 72 19.09 -26.47 -6.53
C GLU A 72 19.21 -27.43 -7.73
N ASP A 73 19.51 -26.96 -8.94
CA ASP A 73 19.69 -27.81 -10.14
C ASP A 73 21.12 -28.37 -10.33
N ASP A 74 22.02 -28.30 -9.34
CA ASP A 74 23.33 -28.97 -9.39
C ASP A 74 23.61 -29.82 -8.14
N GLU A 75 24.12 -31.02 -8.37
CA GLU A 75 23.93 -32.25 -7.57
C GLU A 75 24.50 -32.29 -6.11
N ASN A 76 23.76 -33.01 -5.23
CA ASN A 76 24.16 -33.80 -4.03
C ASN A 76 23.94 -33.27 -2.59
N GLU A 77 23.42 -34.18 -1.76
CA GLU A 77 22.81 -34.09 -0.41
C GLU A 77 23.76 -33.68 0.76
N GLU A 78 23.24 -32.93 1.76
CA GLU A 78 22.95 -33.37 3.16
C GLU A 78 22.90 -32.19 4.19
N HIS A 79 21.82 -32.11 4.99
CA HIS A 79 21.63 -31.36 6.27
C HIS A 79 21.56 -29.80 6.24
N VAL A 80 20.62 -29.07 6.85
CA VAL A 80 19.82 -29.21 8.09
C VAL A 80 18.52 -28.39 7.97
N ALA A 81 17.43 -28.93 8.53
CA ALA A 81 16.14 -28.26 8.67
C ALA A 81 16.16 -27.08 9.67
N SER A 82 15.48 -25.98 9.34
CA SER A 82 14.69 -25.26 10.35
C SER A 82 13.51 -24.53 9.70
N SER A 83 12.33 -24.99 10.11
CA SER A 83 10.97 -24.57 9.76
C SER A 83 10.65 -23.11 10.05
N ILE A 84 9.65 -22.54 9.34
CA ILE A 84 8.34 -22.09 9.89
C ILE A 84 7.50 -21.43 8.76
N HIS A 85 6.34 -22.03 8.45
CA HIS A 85 5.01 -21.52 8.00
C HIS A 85 4.94 -20.21 7.15
N GLU A 86 4.11 -20.07 6.11
CA GLU A 86 2.80 -20.68 5.82
C GLU A 86 2.43 -20.51 4.33
N SER A 87 1.70 -21.50 3.84
CA SER A 87 1.12 -21.72 2.50
C SER A 87 0.66 -20.49 1.69
N THR A 88 1.02 -20.45 0.41
CA THR A 88 0.02 -20.41 -0.67
C THR A 88 0.58 -20.97 -1.97
N ASN A 89 0.02 -22.11 -2.37
CA ASN A 89 0.29 -22.82 -3.61
C ASN A 89 -0.21 -21.99 -4.81
N SER A 90 0.62 -21.78 -5.84
CA SER A 90 0.17 -21.43 -7.19
C SER A 90 1.19 -21.92 -8.22
N TYR A 91 1.11 -23.22 -8.53
CA TYR A 91 1.55 -23.70 -9.83
C TYR A 91 0.69 -23.03 -10.92
N SER A 92 1.28 -22.11 -11.67
CA SER A 92 0.81 -21.73 -13.00
C SER A 92 2.00 -21.71 -13.95
N ASN A 93 2.20 -22.83 -14.65
CA ASN A 93 3.03 -22.87 -15.85
C ASN A 93 2.27 -22.21 -17.01
N THR A 94 2.57 -20.95 -17.30
CA THR A 94 2.54 -20.36 -18.65
C THR A 94 3.37 -19.08 -18.62
N THR A 95 4.31 -18.98 -19.56
CA THR A 95 5.06 -17.78 -19.95
C THR A 95 4.27 -16.48 -19.79
N ASP A 96 4.58 -15.70 -18.76
CA ASP A 96 4.41 -14.25 -18.66
C ASP A 96 5.25 -13.77 -17.47
N GLU A 97 5.91 -12.62 -17.64
CA GLU A 97 6.80 -11.94 -16.67
C GLU A 97 6.43 -12.19 -15.19
N PRO A 98 7.42 -12.44 -14.30
CA PRO A 98 7.12 -12.61 -12.89
C PRO A 98 6.51 -11.30 -12.39
N SER A 99 5.19 -11.28 -12.19
CA SER A 99 4.52 -10.25 -11.41
C SER A 99 4.92 -10.47 -9.96
N SER A 100 6.21 -10.25 -9.67
CA SER A 100 6.73 -10.13 -8.32
C SER A 100 5.83 -9.17 -7.59
N ASN A 101 5.52 -9.50 -6.34
CA ASN A 101 4.63 -8.74 -5.48
C ASN A 101 5.29 -7.40 -5.08
N ILE A 102 5.56 -6.54 -6.07
CA ILE A 102 6.33 -5.28 -5.99
C ILE A 102 5.64 -4.31 -5.02
N PHE A 103 4.31 -4.40 -4.95
CA PHE A 103 3.48 -3.65 -4.04
C PHE A 103 2.72 -4.64 -3.16
N ASP A 104 3.18 -4.77 -1.92
CA ASP A 104 2.72 -5.75 -0.95
C ASP A 104 2.11 -5.11 0.31
N SER A 105 1.66 -5.93 1.26
CA SER A 105 1.00 -5.44 2.48
C SER A 105 1.89 -4.57 3.39
N MET A 106 3.21 -4.66 3.22
CA MET A 106 4.20 -3.92 4.01
C MET A 106 4.61 -2.61 3.33
N SER A 107 4.39 -2.49 2.03
CA SER A 107 4.77 -1.36 1.20
C SER A 107 4.38 -0.02 1.82
N SER A 108 5.40 0.81 1.99
CA SER A 108 5.32 2.12 2.64
C SER A 108 6.49 2.97 2.14
N SER A 109 6.30 4.28 2.07
CA SER A 109 7.37 5.21 1.69
C SER A 109 7.18 6.56 2.37
N VAL A 110 8.30 7.22 2.67
CA VAL A 110 8.32 8.59 3.21
C VAL A 110 9.31 9.41 2.42
N ILE A 111 8.84 10.50 1.81
CA ILE A 111 9.68 11.44 1.05
C ILE A 111 9.61 12.79 1.74
N LYS A 112 10.74 13.26 2.25
CA LYS A 112 10.87 14.61 2.79
C LYS A 112 11.13 15.61 1.66
N LEU A 113 10.32 16.65 1.60
CA LEU A 113 10.40 17.69 0.59
C LEU A 113 11.19 18.89 1.11
N THR A 114 11.82 19.62 0.20
CA THR A 114 12.42 20.92 0.53
C THR A 114 11.30 21.88 0.88
N GLY A 115 11.29 22.41 2.11
CA GLY A 115 10.22 23.27 2.62
C GLY A 115 9.46 22.74 3.84
N GLY A 116 9.96 21.70 4.51
CA GLY A 116 9.42 21.23 5.80
C GLY A 116 8.13 20.43 5.68
N ARG A 117 7.88 19.85 4.49
CA ARG A 117 6.78 18.91 4.24
C ARG A 117 7.33 17.51 4.00
N ALA A 118 6.49 16.51 4.21
CA ALA A 118 6.77 15.14 3.83
C ALA A 118 5.53 14.49 3.20
N LEU A 119 5.78 13.64 2.22
CA LEU A 119 4.78 12.72 1.67
C LEU A 119 4.95 11.38 2.38
N TYR A 120 3.85 10.80 2.82
CA TYR A 120 3.78 9.49 3.44
C TYR A 120 2.86 8.60 2.60
N LEU A 121 3.35 7.49 2.11
CA LEU A 121 2.57 6.51 1.35
C LEU A 121 2.49 5.23 2.17
N LYS A 122 1.29 4.65 2.28
CA LYS A 122 1.08 3.33 2.88
C LYS A 122 0.10 2.50 2.06
N GLU A 123 0.44 1.23 1.84
CA GLU A 123 -0.47 0.28 1.20
C GLU A 123 -1.73 0.03 2.04
N ILE A 124 -2.88 0.05 1.35
CA ILE A 124 -4.21 -0.28 1.91
C ILE A 124 -4.63 -1.66 1.45
N ASN A 125 -4.52 -1.92 0.14
CA ASN A 125 -4.62 -3.25 -0.47
C ASN A 125 -3.71 -3.31 -1.71
N ARG A 126 -3.64 -4.46 -2.39
CA ARG A 126 -2.77 -4.67 -3.57
C ARG A 126 -2.95 -3.64 -4.70
N HIS A 127 -4.08 -2.93 -4.75
CA HIS A 127 -4.39 -1.94 -5.78
C HIS A 127 -4.46 -0.50 -5.24
N LEU A 128 -4.58 -0.32 -3.92
CA LEU A 128 -4.85 0.97 -3.30
C LEU A 128 -3.74 1.38 -2.34
N ALA A 129 -3.31 2.64 -2.45
CA ALA A 129 -2.44 3.26 -1.45
C ALA A 129 -3.08 4.51 -0.87
N LEU A 130 -2.85 4.70 0.42
CA LEU A 130 -3.05 5.98 1.09
C LEU A 130 -1.81 6.83 0.89
N ILE A 131 -1.97 8.07 0.44
CA ILE A 131 -0.92 9.08 0.40
C ILE A 131 -1.33 10.25 1.29
N GLY A 132 -0.55 10.52 2.33
CA GLY A 132 -0.73 11.65 3.23
C GLY A 132 0.34 12.71 3.02
N VAL A 133 -0.06 13.98 3.05
CA VAL A 133 0.84 15.13 3.09
C VAL A 133 0.90 15.60 4.54
N LEU A 134 2.10 15.74 5.09
CA LEU A 134 2.30 16.16 6.47
C LEU A 134 3.45 17.15 6.59
N ARG A 135 3.50 17.85 7.73
CA ARG A 135 4.69 18.63 8.10
C ARG A 135 5.78 17.71 8.62
N GLU A 136 7.04 18.07 8.36
CA GLU A 136 8.19 17.30 8.83
C GLU A 136 8.22 17.18 10.36
N GLU A 137 7.77 18.23 11.07
CA GLU A 137 7.63 18.19 12.54
C GLU A 137 6.61 17.14 13.01
N THR A 138 5.53 16.92 12.25
CA THR A 138 4.53 15.88 12.54
C THR A 138 5.14 14.49 12.37
N LEU A 139 6.06 14.31 11.42
CA LEU A 139 6.75 13.03 11.18
C LEU A 139 7.57 12.57 12.40
N SER A 140 7.96 13.46 13.32
CA SER A 140 8.59 13.06 14.58
C SER A 140 7.74 12.09 15.42
N LYS A 141 6.42 12.06 15.19
CA LYS A 141 5.44 11.17 15.82
C LYS A 141 5.03 10.02 14.89
N GLN A 142 5.93 9.57 14.02
CA GLN A 142 5.65 8.53 13.01
C GLN A 142 4.92 7.31 13.56
N SER A 143 5.25 6.83 14.76
CA SER A 143 4.59 5.66 15.35
C SER A 143 3.08 5.86 15.59
N ILE A 144 2.65 7.06 15.99
CA ILE A 144 1.22 7.38 16.18
C ILE A 144 0.52 7.46 14.83
N ILE A 145 1.18 8.07 13.84
CA ILE A 145 0.68 8.17 12.48
C ILE A 145 0.48 6.77 11.89
N GLU A 146 1.50 5.92 11.95
CA GLU A 146 1.43 4.54 11.48
C GLU A 146 0.33 3.74 12.18
N TYR A 147 0.17 3.91 13.50
CA TYR A 147 -0.92 3.27 14.23
C TYR A 147 -2.29 3.71 13.68
N ASN A 148 -2.52 5.02 13.55
CA ASN A 148 -3.79 5.56 13.05
C ASN A 148 -4.06 5.12 11.61
N VAL A 149 -3.05 5.15 10.74
CA VAL A 149 -3.15 4.67 9.36
C VAL A 149 -3.47 3.18 9.32
N ASN A 150 -2.86 2.36 10.17
CA ASN A 150 -3.16 0.94 10.24
C ASN A 150 -4.59 0.66 10.73
N GLN A 151 -5.15 1.50 11.62
CA GLN A 151 -6.57 1.39 11.98
C GLN A 151 -7.47 1.79 10.81
N LEU A 152 -7.17 2.89 10.12
CA LEU A 152 -7.90 3.30 8.92
C LEU A 152 -7.88 2.20 7.85
N LYS A 153 -6.72 1.59 7.60
CA LYS A 153 -6.57 0.45 6.68
C LYS A 153 -7.55 -0.68 7.02
N LYS A 154 -7.61 -1.09 8.28
CA LYS A 154 -8.55 -2.13 8.73
C LYS A 154 -10.00 -1.72 8.46
N SER A 155 -10.37 -0.50 8.81
CA SER A 155 -11.72 0.02 8.57
C SER A 155 -12.10 0.07 7.09
N ILE A 156 -11.17 0.46 6.21
CA ILE A 156 -11.40 0.47 4.76
C ILE A 156 -11.57 -0.94 4.21
N LEU A 157 -10.74 -1.89 4.64
CA LEU A 157 -10.85 -3.30 4.23
C LEU A 157 -12.18 -3.92 4.66
N GLU A 158 -12.61 -3.66 5.90
CA GLU A 158 -13.91 -4.10 6.41
C GLU A 158 -15.06 -3.49 5.61
N LEU A 159 -14.99 -2.19 5.30
CA LEU A 159 -16.00 -1.50 4.49
C LEU A 159 -16.17 -2.14 3.10
N PHE A 160 -15.07 -2.49 2.44
CA PHE A 160 -15.15 -3.19 1.14
C PHE A 160 -15.75 -4.58 1.27
N HIS A 161 -15.39 -5.33 2.31
CA HIS A 161 -15.96 -6.65 2.55
C HIS A 161 -17.50 -6.59 2.74
N LEU A 162 -17.99 -5.63 3.54
CA LEU A 162 -19.42 -5.42 3.78
C LEU A 162 -20.18 -5.01 2.51
N THR A 163 -19.57 -4.17 1.68
CA THR A 163 -20.16 -3.71 0.41
C THR A 163 -20.34 -4.88 -0.57
N CYS A 164 -19.38 -5.81 -0.63
CA CYS A 164 -19.51 -7.04 -1.44
C CYS A 164 -20.65 -7.94 -0.95
N GLN A 165 -20.82 -8.12 0.36
CA GLN A 165 -21.88 -8.96 0.92
C GLN A 165 -23.28 -8.39 0.66
N THR A 166 -23.45 -7.08 0.82
CA THR A 166 -24.76 -6.41 0.60
C THR A 166 -25.21 -6.51 -0.86
N SER A 167 -24.25 -6.49 -1.79
CA SER A 167 -24.49 -6.67 -3.23
C SER A 167 -24.92 -8.11 -3.59
N ALA A 168 -24.41 -9.11 -2.87
CA ALA A 168 -24.79 -10.51 -3.08
C ALA A 168 -26.20 -10.82 -2.55
N SER A 169 -26.56 -10.25 -1.40
CA SER A 169 -27.89 -10.46 -0.78
C SER A 169 -29.04 -9.85 -1.58
N SER A 170 -28.77 -8.76 -2.32
CA SER A 170 -29.77 -8.05 -3.14
C SER A 170 -30.03 -8.69 -4.51
N LEU A 171 -29.26 -9.70 -4.91
CA LEU A 171 -29.48 -10.49 -6.12
C LEU A 171 -30.30 -11.77 -5.88
N ILE A 172 -30.55 -12.12 -4.62
CA ILE A 172 -31.25 -13.37 -4.21
C ILE A 172 -32.69 -13.08 -3.76
N SER A 173 -33.13 -11.82 -3.81
CA SER A 173 -34.47 -11.37 -3.41
C SER A 173 -35.22 -10.71 -4.56
#